data_AF-A0A2U3QS47-F1
#
_entry.id   AF-A0A2U3QS47-F1
#
_cell.length_a   1.000
_cell.length_b   1.000
_cell.length_c   1.000
_cell.angle_alpha   90.00
_cell.angle_beta   90.00
_cell.angle_gamma   90.00
#
_symmetry.space_group_name_H-M   'P 1'
#
loop_
_entity.id
_entity.type
_entity.pdbx_description
1 polymer ?
#
loop_
_entity_poly.entity_id
_entity_poly.type
_entity_poly.pdbx_seq_one_letter_code
_entity_poly.pdbx_strand_id
1 'polypeptide(L)' 'MEVAESHEIIVAKHRNGPVGTVNLHYDNRYSKFGNIVKNSHQG' A
#
# COMPACT_ATOMS: atom_id res chain seq x y z
N MET A 1 12.17 -15.07 7.03
CA MET A 1 11.81 -13.85 6.29
C MET A 1 10.36 -13.57 6.63
N GLU A 2 10.07 -12.45 7.32
CA GLU A 2 8.68 -12.04 7.53
C GLU A 2 8.09 -11.70 6.17
N VAL A 3 7.13 -12.49 5.71
CA VAL A 3 6.40 -12.17 4.48
C VAL A 3 5.47 -11.03 4.85
N ALA A 4 5.82 -9.80 4.48
CA ALA A 4 4.92 -8.68 4.65
C ALA A 4 3.68 -8.94 3.80
N GLU A 5 2.54 -9.17 4.44
CA GLU A 5 1.27 -9.40 3.74
C GLU A 5 0.91 -8.15 2.93
N SER A 6 1.00 -8.29 1.60
CA SER A 6 0.71 -7.24 0.64
C SER A 6 -0.72 -7.37 0.13
N HIS A 7 -1.44 -6.26 0.11
CA HIS A 7 -2.84 -6.19 -0.29
C HIS A 7 -2.99 -5.34 -1.55
N GLU A 8 -3.81 -5.83 -2.47
CA GLU A 8 -4.09 -5.17 -3.74
C GLU A 8 -5.15 -4.08 -3.57
N ILE A 9 -4.84 -2.86 -4.01
CA ILE A 9 -5.79 -1.75 -4.09
C ILE A 9 -5.98 -1.37 -5.54
N ILE A 10 -7.23 -1.43 -6.01
CA ILE A 10 -7.59 -1.14 -7.40
C ILE A 10 -8.08 0.30 -7.51
N VAL A 11 -7.33 1.13 -8.22
CA VAL A 11 -7.77 2.46 -8.66
C VAL A 11 -8.61 2.30 -9.92
N ALA A 12 -9.90 2.00 -9.73
CA ALA A 12 -10.81 1.72 -10.83
C ALA A 12 -11.17 2.95 -11.69
N LYS A 13 -11.06 4.16 -11.13
CA LYS A 13 -11.34 5.41 -11.84
C LYS A 13 -10.44 6.54 -11.37
N HIS A 14 -9.86 7.25 -12.33
CA HIS A 14 -9.16 8.51 -12.11
C HIS A 14 -9.59 9.51 -13.19
N ARG A 15 -9.90 10.76 -12.81
CA ARG A 15 -10.52 11.73 -13.74
C ARG A 15 -9.55 12.20 -14.84
N ASN A 16 -8.31 12.50 -14.46
CA ASN A 16 -7.31 13.16 -15.31
C ASN A 16 -5.94 12.46 -15.22
N GLY A 17 -5.93 11.14 -15.08
CA GLY A 17 -4.70 10.42 -14.75
C GLY A 17 -4.89 8.91 -14.83
N PRO A 18 -3.81 8.14 -14.63
CA PRO A 18 -3.85 6.71 -14.85
C PRO A 18 -4.72 6.00 -13.83
N VAL A 19 -5.39 4.95 -14.29
CA VAL A 19 -5.95 3.89 -13.47
C VAL A 19 -4.92 2.78 -13.29
N GLY A 20 -5.13 1.88 -12.33
CA GLY A 20 -4.26 0.75 -12.13
C GLY A 20 -4.39 0.13 -10.75
N THR A 21 -3.45 -0.75 -10.44
CA THR A 21 -3.36 -1.44 -9.16
C THR A 21 -2.15 -0.94 -8.39
N VAL A 22 -2.31 -0.72 -7.09
CA VAL A 22 -1.19 -0.47 -6.16
C VAL A 22 -1.23 -1.50 -5.03
N ASN A 23 -0.05 -1.94 -4.61
CA ASN A 23 0.09 -2.85 -3.48
C ASN A 23 0.40 -2.05 -2.21
N LEU A 24 -0.28 -2.34 -1.10
CA LEU A 24 -0.07 -1.72 0.21
C LEU A 24 0.03 -2.77 1.32
N HIS A 25 0.69 -2.44 2.43
CA HIS A 25 0.67 -3.26 3.64
C HIS A 25 -0.61 -2.97 4.44
N TYR A 26 -1.31 -4.00 4.91
CA TYR A 26 -2.48 -3.85 5.77
C TYR A 26 -2.16 -4.27 7.21
N ASP A 27 -2.13 -3.32 8.16
CA ASP A 27 -1.99 -3.62 9.58
C ASP A 27 -3.37 -3.94 10.19
N ASN A 28 -3.61 -5.24 10.37
CA ASN A 28 -4.87 -5.76 10.90
C ASN A 28 -5.16 -5.32 12.36
N ARG A 29 -4.14 -4.95 13.15
CA ARG A 29 -4.37 -4.52 14.55
C ARG A 29 -5.08 -3.18 14.63
N TYR A 30 -4.91 -2.35 13.60
CA TYR A 30 -5.43 -0.99 13.53
C TYR A 30 -6.36 -0.77 12.33
N SER A 31 -6.64 -1.83 11.56
CA SER A 31 -7.36 -1.78 10.27
C SER A 31 -6.85 -0.66 9.36
N LYS A 32 -5.53 -0.57 9.18
CA LYS A 32 -4.87 0.58 8.53
C LYS A 32 -3.96 0.15 7.39
N PHE A 33 -4.06 0.83 6.25
CA PHE A 33 -3.10 0.71 5.16
C PHE A 33 -1.86 1.56 5.39
N GLY A 34 -0.69 0.97 5.16
CA GLY A 34 0.61 1.63 5.17
C GLY A 34 1.36 1.39 3.85
N ASN A 35 2.32 2.25 3.55
CA ASN A 35 3.17 2.10 2.37
C ASN A 35 4.07 0.86 2.52
N ILE A 36 4.34 0.16 1.41
CA ILE A 36 5.24 -1.00 1.38
C ILE A 36 6.69 -0.59 1.67
N VAL A 37 7.08 0.62 1.25
CA VAL A 37 8.38 1.19 1.56
C VAL A 37 8.31 1.80 2.95
N LYS A 38 8.93 1.14 3.95
CA LYS A 38 9.39 1.87 5.14
C LYS A 38 10.38 2.89 4.61
N ASN A 39 10.07 4.20 4.71
CA ASN A 39 11.07 5.23 4.43
C ASN A 39 12.31 4.89 5.28
N SER A 40 13.37 4.40 4.64
CA SER A 40 14.70 4.27 5.23
C SER A 40 15.36 5.66 5.31
N HIS A 41 14.61 6.62 5.80
CA HIS A 41 15.13 7.89 6.28
C HIS A 41 14.98 7.87 7.79
N GLN A 42 15.98 7.23 8.40
CA GLN A 42 16.50 7.63 9.69
C GLN A 42 16.68 9.15 9.68
N GLY A 43 15.99 9.79 10.62
CA GLY A 43 16.33 11.05 11.26
C GLY A 43 16.02 10.86 12.73
#